data_AF-X0TTH8-F1
#
_entry.id   AF-X0TTH8-F1
#
_cell.length_a   1.000
_cell.length_b   1.000
_cell.length_c   1.000
_cell.angle_alpha   90.00
_cell.angle_beta   90.00
_cell.angle_gamma   90.00
#
_symmetry.space_group_name_H-M   'P 1'
#
loop_
_entity.id
_entity.type
_entity.pdbx_description
1 polymer ?
#
loop_
_entity_poly.entity_id
_entity_poly.type
_entity_poly.pdbx_seq_one_letter_code
_entity_poly.pdbx_strand_id
1 'polypeptide(L)'
;MKFLENKTLSLTAERKKQLLRSMLLLRHFELTVRERFFEGKIPGFCHVYVGEEATAVGICETLNRTDYIVSTHRGHGHCLAKGADPKKLMSELYGKKTGYCRGRGGSMHIFAKEIGILGTTGIVGSGLPIAIGAGMHVKLRKTGQVSVCFFGDGAANQGTFHESINIAAVQKLP
;
A
#
# COMPACT_ATOMS: atom_id res chain seq x y z
N MET A 1 -0.94 12.20 28.91
CA MET A 1 -1.34 11.52 27.67
C MET A 1 -2.85 11.34 27.71
N LYS A 2 -3.64 12.24 27.11
CA LYS A 2 -5.10 12.08 27.05
C LYS A 2 -5.37 10.94 26.09
N PHE A 3 -5.80 9.78 26.61
CA PHE A 3 -6.39 8.73 25.79
C PHE A 3 -7.53 9.38 25.01
N LEU A 4 -7.46 9.27 23.68
CA LEU A 4 -8.48 9.76 22.77
C LEU A 4 -9.83 9.21 23.25
N GLU A 5 -10.75 10.11 23.61
CA GLU A 5 -12.14 9.76 23.81
C GLU A 5 -12.58 8.95 22.60
N ASN A 6 -13.06 7.73 22.83
CA ASN A 6 -13.63 6.84 21.82
C ASN A 6 -14.90 7.48 21.24
N LYS A 7 -14.74 8.49 20.39
CA LYS A 7 -15.75 8.84 19.39
C LYS A 7 -15.74 7.70 18.40
N THR A 8 -16.59 6.70 18.62
CA THR A 8 -16.92 5.74 17.59
C THR A 8 -17.42 6.54 16.39
N LEU A 9 -16.59 6.63 15.35
CA LEU A 9 -16.97 7.28 14.09
C LEU A 9 -18.17 6.51 13.55
N SER A 10 -19.35 7.11 13.68
CA SER A 10 -20.59 6.55 13.16
C SER A 10 -20.53 6.59 11.63
N LEU A 11 -20.13 5.47 11.01
CA LEU A 11 -20.18 5.30 9.56
C LEU A 11 -21.62 5.17 9.10
N THR A 12 -22.01 5.96 8.11
CA THR A 12 -23.31 5.83 7.44
C THR A 12 -23.43 4.45 6.78
N ALA A 13 -24.67 3.98 6.58
CA ALA A 13 -24.91 2.71 5.88
C ALA A 13 -24.28 2.68 4.48
N GLU A 14 -24.36 3.79 3.75
CA GLU A 14 -23.73 3.92 2.43
C GLU A 14 -22.20 3.85 2.51
N ARG A 15 -21.59 4.47 3.52
CA ARG A 15 -20.14 4.37 3.70
C ARG A 15 -19.71 2.93 4.02
N LYS A 16 -20.46 2.23 4.88
CA LYS A 16 -20.20 0.81 5.17
C LYS A 16 -20.26 -0.06 3.90
N LYS A 17 -21.27 0.16 3.04
CA LYS A 17 -21.39 -0.55 1.75
C LYS A 17 -20.21 -0.26 0.83
N GLN A 18 -19.74 0.99 0.76
CA GLN A 18 -18.57 1.35 -0.04
C GLN A 18 -17.30 0.65 0.44
N LEU A 19 -17.01 0.69 1.75
CA LEU A 19 -15.85 0.01 2.33
C LEU A 19 -15.92 -1.51 2.08
N LEU A 20 -17.09 -2.11 2.25
CA LEU A 20 -17.30 -3.53 1.96
C LEU A 20 -17.05 -3.84 0.47
N ARG A 21 -17.54 -3.00 -0.46
CA ARG A 21 -17.27 -3.16 -1.90
C ARG A 21 -15.77 -3.08 -2.21
N SER A 22 -15.04 -2.15 -1.60
CA SER A 22 -13.59 -2.05 -1.74
C SER A 22 -12.88 -3.30 -1.24
N MET A 23 -13.25 -3.82 -0.06
CA MET A 23 -12.67 -5.07 0.48
C MET A 23 -13.00 -6.29 -0.40
N LEU A 24 -14.22 -6.40 -0.92
CA LEU A 24 -14.62 -7.48 -1.83
C LEU A 24 -13.87 -7.39 -3.16
N LEU A 25 -13.66 -6.19 -3.70
CA LEU A 25 -12.84 -5.99 -4.90
C LEU A 25 -11.42 -6.52 -4.69
N LEU A 26 -10.77 -6.14 -3.58
CA LEU A 26 -9.45 -6.66 -3.22
C LEU A 26 -9.47 -8.19 -3.13
N ARG A 27 -10.41 -8.76 -2.36
CA ARG A 27 -10.54 -10.22 -2.19
C ARG A 27 -10.68 -10.95 -3.54
N HIS A 28 -11.58 -10.50 -4.41
CA HIS A 28 -11.81 -11.16 -5.69
C HIS A 28 -10.63 -11.00 -6.64
N PHE A 29 -9.97 -9.85 -6.63
CA PHE A 29 -8.74 -9.64 -7.40
C PHE A 29 -7.64 -10.62 -6.95
N GLU A 30 -7.38 -10.71 -5.64
CA GLU A 30 -6.37 -11.61 -5.09
C GLU A 30 -6.66 -13.09 -5.36
N LEU A 31 -7.92 -13.51 -5.24
CA LEU A 31 -8.32 -14.88 -5.57
C LEU A 31 -8.08 -15.19 -7.06
N THR A 32 -8.39 -14.24 -7.95
CA THR A 32 -8.11 -14.36 -9.38
C THR A 32 -6.60 -14.45 -9.63
N VAL A 33 -5.81 -13.58 -9.01
CA VAL A 33 -4.34 -13.60 -9.11
C VAL A 33 -3.80 -14.96 -8.68
N ARG A 34 -4.29 -15.51 -7.56
CA ARG A 34 -3.90 -16.83 -7.06
C ARG A 34 -4.18 -17.94 -8.08
N GLU A 35 -5.37 -17.96 -8.66
CA GLU A 35 -5.75 -18.94 -9.69
C GLU A 35 -4.81 -18.85 -10.90
N ARG A 36 -4.61 -17.65 -11.43
CA ARG A 36 -3.73 -17.42 -12.59
C ARG A 36 -2.26 -17.73 -12.32
N PHE A 37 -1.82 -17.54 -11.09
CA PHE A 37 -0.49 -17.95 -10.66
C PHE A 37 -0.35 -19.48 -10.68
N PHE A 38 -1.31 -20.22 -10.13
CA PHE A 38 -1.30 -21.69 -10.17
C PHE A 38 -1.43 -22.27 -11.59
N GLU A 39 -2.08 -21.56 -12.50
CA GLU A 39 -2.08 -21.89 -13.94
C GLU A 39 -0.74 -21.60 -14.65
N GLY A 40 0.26 -21.05 -13.95
CA GLY A 40 1.55 -20.66 -14.52
C GLY A 40 1.48 -19.44 -15.45
N LYS A 41 0.42 -18.63 -15.37
CA LYS A 41 0.23 -17.45 -16.23
C LYS A 41 0.89 -16.18 -15.71
N ILE A 42 1.12 -16.10 -14.40
CA ILE A 42 1.80 -14.98 -13.75
C ILE A 42 3.26 -15.40 -13.49
N PRO A 43 4.25 -14.75 -14.10
CA PRO A 43 5.67 -15.09 -13.90
C PRO A 43 6.18 -14.65 -12.53
N GLY A 44 7.24 -15.32 -12.05
CA GLY A 44 7.96 -14.95 -10.83
C GLY A 44 7.27 -15.45 -9.57
N PHE A 45 7.36 -14.67 -8.49
CA PHE A 45 6.72 -14.98 -7.21
C PHE A 45 5.51 -14.07 -6.99
N CYS A 46 4.45 -14.64 -6.43
CA CYS A 46 3.22 -13.92 -6.14
C CYS A 46 2.84 -14.08 -4.67
N HIS A 47 2.61 -12.96 -3.99
CA HIS A 47 2.18 -12.95 -2.59
C HIS A 47 0.83 -12.25 -2.48
N VAL A 48 -0.21 -13.03 -2.22
CA VAL A 48 -1.57 -12.51 -2.17
C VAL A 48 -1.88 -11.79 -0.86
N TYR A 49 -2.81 -10.84 -0.91
CA TYR A 49 -3.25 -10.00 0.22
C TYR A 49 -4.56 -10.48 0.87
N VAL A 50 -4.91 -11.76 0.69
CA VAL A 50 -6.16 -12.35 1.22
C VAL A 50 -6.16 -12.34 2.74
N GLY A 51 -7.20 -11.74 3.33
CA GLY A 51 -7.39 -11.67 4.79
C GLY A 51 -6.95 -10.35 5.43
N GLU A 52 -6.27 -9.49 4.67
CA GLU A 52 -5.73 -8.21 5.16
C GLU A 52 -6.50 -7.00 4.58
N GLU A 53 -7.60 -7.22 3.85
CA GLU A 53 -8.24 -6.20 3.01
C GLU A 53 -8.69 -4.96 3.80
N ALA A 54 -9.17 -5.16 5.02
CA ALA A 54 -9.63 -4.09 5.89
C ALA A 54 -8.52 -3.10 6.26
N THR A 55 -7.27 -3.58 6.40
CA THR A 55 -6.12 -2.75 6.75
C THR A 55 -5.80 -1.77 5.63
N ALA A 56 -5.69 -2.28 4.39
CA ALA A 56 -5.43 -1.44 3.22
C ALA A 56 -6.57 -0.44 2.97
N VAL A 57 -7.83 -0.91 2.96
CA VAL A 57 -9.00 -0.07 2.69
C VAL A 57 -9.17 0.99 3.77
N GLY A 58 -9.10 0.61 5.06
CA GLY A 58 -9.31 1.53 6.17
C GLY A 58 -8.35 2.72 6.15
N ILE A 59 -7.06 2.46 5.85
CA ILE A 59 -6.05 3.52 5.73
C ILE A 59 -6.20 4.31 4.44
N CYS A 60 -6.29 3.65 3.27
CA CYS A 60 -6.27 4.37 2.00
C CYS A 60 -7.50 5.24 1.79
N GLU A 61 -8.64 4.90 2.39
CA GLU A 61 -9.88 5.69 2.34
C GLU A 61 -9.83 6.99 3.15
N THR A 62 -8.83 7.16 4.02
CA THR A 62 -8.58 8.44 4.72
C THR A 62 -7.50 9.29 4.06
N LEU A 63 -6.85 8.77 3.01
CA LEU A 63 -5.77 9.45 2.31
C LEU A 63 -6.31 10.19 1.09
N ASN A 64 -5.72 11.35 0.79
CA ASN A 64 -5.87 11.97 -0.52
C ASN A 64 -5.16 11.12 -1.57
N ARG A 65 -5.60 11.23 -2.83
CA ARG A 65 -4.96 10.52 -3.96
C ARG A 65 -3.47 10.84 -4.09
N THR A 66 -3.05 12.03 -3.69
CA THR A 66 -1.67 12.51 -3.76
C THR A 66 -0.81 12.12 -2.56
N ASP A 67 -1.40 11.65 -1.46
CA ASP A 67 -0.63 11.22 -0.29
C ASP A 67 0.19 9.98 -0.61
N TYR A 68 1.37 9.87 -0.02
CA TYR A 68 2.31 8.82 -0.35
C TYR A 68 2.01 7.55 0.43
N ILE A 69 2.11 6.42 -0.26
CA ILE A 69 2.19 5.11 0.38
C ILE A 69 3.44 4.37 -0.08
N VAL A 70 4.07 3.66 0.85
CA VAL A 70 5.05 2.62 0.58
C VAL A 70 4.47 1.30 1.09
N SER A 71 4.61 0.25 0.29
CA SER A 71 3.95 -1.03 0.51
C SER A 71 4.97 -2.17 0.63
N THR A 72 4.52 -3.31 1.14
CA THR A 72 5.27 -4.56 1.26
C THR A 72 5.21 -5.40 -0.03
N HIS A 73 5.71 -6.64 0.06
CA HIS A 73 5.66 -7.67 -0.98
C HIS A 73 4.23 -8.17 -1.26
N ARG A 74 3.28 -7.97 -0.31
CA ARG A 74 1.84 -8.24 -0.49
C ARG A 74 1.11 -6.99 -0.98
N GLY A 75 1.71 -6.30 -1.95
CA GLY A 75 1.37 -4.90 -2.21
C GLY A 75 0.14 -4.65 -3.05
N HIS A 76 -0.38 -5.67 -3.74
CA HIS A 76 -1.53 -5.54 -4.63
C HIS A 76 -2.74 -4.89 -3.94
N GLY A 77 -3.07 -5.35 -2.73
CA GLY A 77 -4.19 -4.82 -1.96
C GLY A 77 -4.01 -3.36 -1.59
N HIS A 78 -2.82 -2.96 -1.14
CA HIS A 78 -2.51 -1.54 -0.90
C HIS A 78 -2.62 -0.71 -2.18
N CYS A 79 -2.13 -1.22 -3.32
CA CYS A 79 -2.24 -0.52 -4.59
C CYS A 79 -3.70 -0.30 -5.01
N LEU A 80 -4.53 -1.35 -4.94
CA LEU A 80 -5.95 -1.27 -5.27
C LEU A 80 -6.71 -0.34 -4.32
N ALA A 81 -6.48 -0.46 -3.01
CA ALA A 81 -7.11 0.40 -2.01
C ALA A 81 -6.72 1.88 -2.20
N LYS A 82 -5.50 2.16 -2.67
CA LYS A 82 -5.05 3.51 -3.01
C LYS A 82 -5.65 4.06 -4.31
N GLY A 83 -6.37 3.23 -5.07
CA GLY A 83 -7.06 3.60 -6.30
C GLY A 83 -6.32 3.24 -7.58
N ALA A 84 -5.46 2.22 -7.55
CA ALA A 84 -4.91 1.64 -8.77
C ALA A 84 -6.01 1.01 -9.63
N ASP A 85 -5.87 1.12 -10.95
CA ASP A 85 -6.74 0.46 -11.93
C ASP A 85 -6.45 -1.06 -11.90
N PRO A 86 -7.46 -1.91 -11.59
CA PRO A 86 -7.30 -3.36 -11.57
C PRO A 86 -6.78 -3.94 -12.89
N LYS A 87 -7.18 -3.39 -14.04
CA LYS A 87 -6.73 -3.86 -15.36
C LYS A 87 -5.25 -3.57 -15.59
N LYS A 88 -4.81 -2.37 -15.21
CA LYS A 88 -3.41 -1.95 -15.31
C LYS A 88 -2.54 -2.72 -14.31
N LEU A 89 -3.04 -2.96 -13.11
CA LEU A 89 -2.37 -3.78 -12.10
C LEU A 89 -2.23 -5.23 -12.57
N MET A 90 -3.31 -5.85 -13.05
CA MET A 90 -3.24 -7.21 -13.60
C MET A 90 -2.30 -7.30 -14.81
N SER A 91 -2.27 -6.27 -15.66
CA SER A 91 -1.31 -6.20 -16.76
C SER A 91 0.14 -6.22 -16.27
N GLU A 92 0.44 -5.52 -15.17
CA GLU A 92 1.76 -5.52 -14.54
C GLU A 92 2.13 -6.92 -14.04
N LEU A 93 1.19 -7.60 -13.36
CA LEU A 93 1.40 -8.97 -12.87
C LEU A 93 1.71 -9.95 -14.00
N TYR A 94 1.06 -9.80 -15.15
CA TYR A 94 1.30 -10.61 -16.35
C TYR A 94 2.57 -10.21 -17.13
N GLY A 95 3.36 -9.24 -16.66
CA GLY A 95 4.55 -8.78 -17.35
C GLY A 95 4.26 -8.00 -18.65
N LYS A 96 3.06 -7.42 -18.79
CA LYS A 96 2.65 -6.71 -20.01
C LYS A 96 3.11 -5.25 -20.01
N LYS A 97 3.45 -4.73 -21.19
CA LYS A 97 3.84 -3.32 -21.42
C LYS A 97 2.80 -2.30 -20.93
N THR A 98 1.52 -2.70 -20.87
CA THR A 98 0.41 -1.86 -20.40
C THR A 98 0.33 -1.74 -18.87
N GLY A 99 1.16 -2.45 -18.11
CA GLY A 99 1.25 -2.33 -16.66
C GLY A 99 1.84 -1.01 -16.18
N TYR A 100 1.72 -0.73 -14.88
CA TYR A 100 2.26 0.47 -14.22
C TYR A 100 3.75 0.69 -14.45
N CYS A 101 4.54 -0.37 -14.44
CA CYS A 101 5.97 -0.37 -14.63
C CYS A 101 6.37 -1.06 -15.95
N ARG A 102 5.43 -1.09 -16.92
CA ARG A 102 5.59 -1.75 -18.22
C ARG A 102 5.92 -3.25 -18.10
N GLY A 103 5.39 -3.91 -17.06
CA GLY A 103 5.56 -5.35 -16.83
C GLY A 103 6.90 -5.74 -16.20
N ARG A 104 7.73 -4.77 -15.80
CA ARG A 104 9.04 -5.02 -15.19
C ARG A 104 9.00 -5.16 -13.68
N GLY A 105 7.99 -4.57 -13.04
CA GLY A 105 7.84 -4.60 -11.59
C GLY A 105 7.18 -5.90 -11.10
N GLY A 106 6.31 -6.48 -11.92
CA GLY A 106 5.62 -7.73 -11.60
C GLY A 106 4.80 -7.62 -10.31
N SER A 107 4.72 -8.71 -9.55
CA SER A 107 3.95 -8.77 -8.29
C SER A 107 4.54 -7.95 -7.14
N MET A 108 5.86 -7.80 -7.07
CA MET A 108 6.52 -7.28 -5.87
C MET A 108 7.08 -5.86 -6.02
N HIS A 109 7.11 -5.25 -7.22
CA HIS A 109 7.71 -3.92 -7.45
C HIS A 109 6.82 -2.95 -8.24
N ILE A 110 5.55 -2.86 -7.88
CA ILE A 110 4.59 -1.92 -8.46
C ILE A 110 4.89 -0.50 -7.97
N PHE A 111 4.98 0.43 -8.91
CA PHE A 111 5.19 1.86 -8.68
C PHE A 111 4.18 2.68 -9.50
N ALA A 112 3.50 3.64 -8.86
CA ALA A 112 2.50 4.48 -9.51
C ALA A 112 2.50 5.88 -8.89
N LYS A 113 3.42 6.73 -9.36
CA LYS A 113 3.58 8.11 -8.87
C LYS A 113 2.29 8.93 -8.99
N GLU A 114 1.50 8.69 -10.03
CA GLU A 114 0.24 9.41 -10.30
C GLU A 114 -0.83 9.23 -9.22
N ILE A 115 -0.67 8.24 -8.34
CA ILE A 115 -1.56 7.94 -7.20
C ILE A 115 -0.79 7.77 -5.89
N GLY A 116 0.42 8.34 -5.81
CA GLY A 116 1.21 8.36 -4.58
C GLY A 116 1.80 7.01 -4.16
N ILE A 117 1.82 6.00 -5.04
CA ILE A 117 2.45 4.70 -4.71
C ILE A 117 3.93 4.78 -5.05
N LEU A 118 4.76 4.86 -4.00
CA LEU A 118 6.21 5.00 -4.13
C LEU A 118 6.95 3.66 -4.30
N GLY A 119 6.23 2.55 -4.22
CA GLY A 119 6.78 1.23 -4.45
C GLY A 119 6.16 0.18 -3.53
N THR A 120 5.95 -1.01 -4.08
CA THR A 120 5.90 -2.25 -3.32
C THR A 120 7.32 -2.83 -3.28
N THR A 121 7.67 -3.60 -2.24
CA THR A 121 9.03 -4.17 -2.13
C THR A 121 9.04 -5.57 -1.54
N GLY A 122 9.83 -6.45 -2.18
CA GLY A 122 10.18 -7.78 -1.70
C GLY A 122 11.09 -7.79 -0.46
N ILE A 123 11.85 -6.70 -0.23
CA ILE A 123 12.85 -6.63 0.83
C ILE A 123 12.19 -6.20 2.14
N VAL A 124 12.20 -7.09 3.12
CA VAL A 124 11.61 -6.87 4.45
C VAL A 124 12.21 -5.63 5.09
N GLY A 125 11.36 -4.71 5.57
CA GLY A 125 11.77 -3.47 6.22
C GLY A 125 12.27 -2.35 5.29
N SER A 126 12.51 -2.61 4.00
CA SER A 126 13.06 -1.59 3.09
C SER A 126 12.13 -0.42 2.78
N GLY A 127 10.80 -0.59 2.98
CA GLY A 127 9.82 0.47 2.72
C GLY A 127 9.84 1.61 3.73
N LEU A 128 10.25 1.33 4.96
CA LEU A 128 10.29 2.30 6.07
C LEU A 128 11.16 3.53 5.74
N PRO A 129 12.45 3.39 5.38
CA PRO A 129 13.28 4.55 5.04
C PRO A 129 12.80 5.31 3.81
N ILE A 130 12.13 4.65 2.86
CA ILE A 130 11.53 5.33 1.70
C ILE A 130 10.39 6.25 2.16
N ALA A 131 9.55 5.78 3.08
CA ALA A 131 8.47 6.58 3.64
C ALA A 131 8.99 7.77 4.45
N ILE A 132 10.13 7.61 5.15
CA ILE A 132 10.84 8.72 5.82
C ILE A 132 11.28 9.77 4.81
N GLY A 133 11.92 9.37 3.71
CA GLY A 133 12.32 10.29 2.65
C GLY A 133 11.14 11.06 2.07
N ALA A 134 9.99 10.41 1.89
CA ALA A 134 8.76 11.05 1.45
C ALA A 134 8.20 12.03 2.49
N GLY A 135 8.18 11.68 3.78
CA GLY A 135 7.77 12.59 4.86
C GLY A 135 8.70 13.82 4.96
N MET A 136 10.01 13.63 4.78
CA MET A 136 10.97 14.74 4.69
C MET A 136 10.67 15.63 3.48
N HIS A 137 10.38 15.05 2.31
CA HIS A 137 9.98 15.81 1.13
C HIS A 137 8.76 16.69 1.43
N VAL A 138 7.71 16.10 1.99
CA VAL A 138 6.48 16.82 2.35
C VAL A 138 6.79 17.98 3.30
N LYS A 139 7.56 17.74 4.36
CA LYS A 139 7.92 18.75 5.35
C LYS A 139 8.74 19.89 4.74
N LEU A 140 9.77 19.57 3.96
CA LEU A 140 10.69 20.55 3.36
C LEU A 140 10.01 21.37 2.27
N ARG A 141 9.14 20.74 1.47
CA ARG A 141 8.42 21.38 0.36
C ARG A 141 7.07 21.98 0.77
N LYS A 142 6.62 21.74 2.00
CA LYS A 142 5.34 22.22 2.56
C LYS A 142 4.15 21.87 1.67
N THR A 143 4.12 20.65 1.14
CA THR A 143 3.09 20.23 0.18
C THR A 143 1.75 19.88 0.83
N GLY A 144 1.72 19.69 2.16
CA GLY A 144 0.51 19.35 2.92
C GLY A 144 0.05 17.90 2.75
N GLN A 145 0.82 17.06 2.06
CA GLN A 145 0.57 15.62 1.96
C GLN A 145 0.95 14.88 3.26
N VAL A 146 0.71 13.58 3.32
CA VAL A 146 1.27 12.67 4.36
C VAL A 146 1.96 11.47 3.73
N SER A 147 2.81 10.79 4.51
CA SER A 147 3.51 9.58 4.08
C SER A 147 3.14 8.39 4.96
N VAL A 148 2.59 7.33 4.37
CA VAL A 148 2.21 6.11 5.09
C VAL A 148 3.05 4.93 4.65
N CYS A 149 3.63 4.21 5.61
CA CYS A 149 4.35 2.97 5.36
C CYS A 149 3.54 1.78 5.87
N PHE A 150 3.17 0.86 4.98
CA PHE A 150 2.69 -0.45 5.38
C PHE A 150 3.90 -1.37 5.61
N PHE A 151 3.91 -2.09 6.73
CA PHE A 151 4.95 -3.06 7.07
C PHE A 151 4.36 -4.18 7.94
N GLY A 152 4.97 -5.37 7.90
CA GLY A 152 4.56 -6.50 8.72
C GLY A 152 5.29 -6.53 10.07
N ASP A 153 4.83 -7.36 10.98
CA ASP A 153 5.46 -7.65 12.27
C ASP A 153 6.91 -8.14 12.10
N GLY A 154 7.20 -8.99 11.12
CA GLY A 154 8.57 -9.42 10.80
C GLY A 154 9.48 -8.26 10.40
N ALA A 155 8.94 -7.21 9.76
CA ALA A 155 9.68 -6.02 9.40
C ALA A 155 9.99 -5.11 10.60
N ALA A 156 9.19 -5.18 11.67
CA ALA A 156 9.45 -4.43 12.91
C ALA A 156 10.74 -4.90 13.62
N ASN A 157 11.22 -6.12 13.31
CA ASN A 157 12.47 -6.67 13.83
C ASN A 157 13.71 -6.26 13.01
N GLN A 158 13.55 -5.47 11.94
CA GLN A 158 14.67 -4.96 11.15
C GLN A 158 15.22 -3.66 11.74
N GLY A 159 16.53 -3.43 11.63
CA GLY A 159 17.16 -2.16 12.07
C GLY A 159 16.53 -0.93 11.41
N THR A 160 16.10 -1.05 10.15
CA THR A 160 15.40 0.00 9.40
C THR A 160 14.13 0.49 10.08
N PHE A 161 13.43 -0.35 10.86
CA PHE A 161 12.28 0.07 11.66
C PHE A 161 12.70 1.03 12.75
N HIS A 162 13.66 0.64 13.60
CA HIS A 162 14.14 1.47 14.70
C HIS A 162 14.71 2.81 14.23
N GLU A 163 15.51 2.78 13.15
CA GLU A 163 16.07 3.98 12.55
C GLU A 163 14.96 4.90 12.02
N SER A 164 13.99 4.35 11.30
CA SER A 164 12.92 5.12 10.66
C SER A 164 12.00 5.77 11.68
N ILE A 165 11.56 5.05 12.72
CA ILE A 165 10.69 5.63 13.76
C ILE A 165 11.41 6.72 14.55
N ASN A 166 12.72 6.55 14.81
CA ASN A 166 13.52 7.54 15.52
C ASN A 166 13.62 8.83 14.68
N ILE A 167 13.96 8.72 13.39
CA ILE A 167 14.03 9.86 12.49
C ILE A 167 12.65 10.53 12.35
N ALA A 168 11.58 9.76 12.14
CA ALA A 168 10.22 10.29 12.05
C ALA A 168 9.85 11.12 13.28
N ALA A 169 10.14 10.61 14.49
CA ALA A 169 9.82 11.27 15.74
C ALA A 169 10.66 12.54 15.96
N VAL A 170 11.99 12.46 15.84
CA VAL A 170 12.90 13.60 16.05
C VAL A 170 12.63 14.70 15.03
N GLN A 171 12.40 14.32 13.78
CA GLN A 171 12.10 15.26 12.71
C GLN A 171 10.63 15.66 12.65
N LYS A 172 9.74 15.10 13.48
CA LYS A 172 8.29 15.37 13.45
C LYS A 172 7.72 15.29 12.02
N LEU A 173 8.00 14.17 11.35
CA LEU A 173 7.60 13.99 9.94
C LEU A 173 6.10 13.70 9.82
N PRO A 174 5.45 14.21 8.75
CA PRO A 174 4.09 13.86 8.36
C PRO A 174 4.02 12.58 7.51
#